data_AF-A0A1F9C9N8-F1
#
_entry.id   AF-A0A1F9C9N8-F1
#
_cell.length_a   1.000
_cell.length_b   1.000
_cell.length_c   1.000
_cell.angle_alpha   90.00
_cell.angle_beta   90.00
_cell.angle_gamma   90.00
#
_symmetry.space_group_name_H-M   'P 1'
#
loop_
_entity.id
_entity.type
_entity.pdbx_description
1 polymer ?
#
loop_
_entity_poly.entity_id
_entity_poly.type
_entity_poly.pdbx_seq_one_letter_code
_entity_poly.pdbx_strand_id
1 'polypeptide(L)'
;MYVSWIILGTAIIVLGIIAYNEGGFGKIAEGLGQGGSLFLYVLPNLLLGFTLAGLLQVLLPSEVIAKYLGQDSGWRGLLLGAGAGCITPGGPFTHFPILAAFLSKGAGVGPISAYLAAWALLGLQRFIVWELPILGSHFAMVRFGSSLVFPVIIGWLAGTVYYRLFH
;
A
#
# COMPACT_ATOMS: atom_id res chain seq x y z
N MET A 1 -14.08 10.18 -3.32
CA MET A 1 -13.36 11.47 -3.13
C MET A 1 -14.12 12.42 -2.21
N TYR A 2 -15.36 12.81 -2.52
CA TYR A 2 -16.11 13.80 -1.72
C TYR A 2 -16.31 13.43 -0.24
N VAL A 3 -16.61 12.16 0.07
CA VAL A 3 -16.78 11.69 1.45
C VAL A 3 -15.50 11.87 2.29
N SER A 4 -14.34 11.53 1.72
CA SER A 4 -13.04 11.70 2.39
C SER A 4 -12.72 13.18 2.64
N TRP A 5 -13.10 14.06 1.71
CA TRP A 5 -12.85 15.50 1.83
C TRP A 5 -13.71 16.12 2.94
N ILE A 6 -14.96 15.67 3.07
CA ILE A 6 -15.84 16.10 4.16
C ILE A 6 -15.26 15.65 5.50
N ILE A 7 -14.91 14.36 5.63
CA ILE A 7 -14.37 13.81 6.89
C ILE A 7 -13.09 14.54 7.32
N LEU A 8 -12.13 14.70 6.39
CA LEU A 8 -10.86 15.38 6.68
C LEU A 8 -11.06 16.88 6.93
N GLY A 9 -11.92 17.54 6.16
CA GLY A 9 -12.23 18.95 6.34
C GLY A 9 -12.85 19.23 7.71
N THR A 10 -13.81 18.40 8.13
CA THR A 10 -14.41 18.51 9.47
C THR A 10 -13.37 18.29 10.56
N ALA A 11 -12.51 17.27 10.43
CA ALA A 11 -11.44 17.01 11.40
C ALA A 11 -10.46 18.20 11.51
N ILE A 12 -10.05 18.79 10.38
CA ILE A 12 -9.17 19.98 10.36
C ILE A 12 -9.84 21.17 11.06
N ILE A 13 -11.14 21.41 10.82
CA ILE A 13 -11.87 22.51 11.47
C ILE A 13 -11.93 22.28 12.98
N VAL A 14 -12.29 21.07 13.42
CA VAL A 14 -12.38 20.74 14.85
C VAL A 14 -11.02 20.90 15.53
N LEU A 15 -9.96 20.35 14.96
CA LEU A 15 -8.61 20.47 15.49
C LEU A 15 -8.10 21.92 15.45
N GLY A 16 -8.48 22.69 14.42
CA GLY A 16 -8.17 24.12 14.32
C GLY A 16 -8.82 24.94 15.43
N ILE A 17 -10.09 24.65 15.76
CA ILE A 17 -10.80 25.28 16.89
C ILE A 17 -10.12 24.91 18.22
N ILE A 18 -9.76 23.64 18.41
CA ILE A 18 -9.05 23.19 19.62
C ILE A 18 -7.68 23.91 19.74
N ALA A 19 -6.89 23.93 18.66
CA ALA A 19 -5.59 24.60 18.64
C ALA A 19 -5.71 26.10 18.90
N TYR A 20 -6.76 26.75 18.38
CA TYR A 20 -7.07 28.14 18.66
C TYR A 20 -7.37 28.39 20.14
N ASN A 21 -8.19 27.52 20.75
CA ASN A 21 -8.56 27.66 22.15
C ASN A 21 -7.38 27.41 23.10
N GLU A 22 -6.42 26.55 22.71
CA GLU A 22 -5.23 26.26 23.51
C GLU A 22 -4.13 27.34 23.43
N GLY A 23 -3.92 27.95 22.27
CA GLY A 23 -2.79 28.89 22.09
C GLY A 23 -2.97 29.88 20.95
N GLY A 24 -4.22 30.17 20.57
CA GLY A 24 -4.60 31.15 19.58
C GLY A 24 -4.04 30.86 18.19
N PHE A 25 -3.79 31.93 17.43
CA PHE A 25 -3.24 31.82 16.07
C PHE A 25 -1.82 31.24 16.03
N GLY A 26 -1.05 31.33 17.12
CA GLY A 26 0.31 30.78 17.19
C GLY A 26 0.34 29.25 17.06
N LYS A 27 -0.52 28.54 17.80
CA LYS A 27 -0.67 27.08 17.71
C LYS A 27 -1.18 26.60 16.36
N ILE A 28 -2.08 27.38 15.72
CA ILE A 28 -2.53 27.08 14.35
C ILE A 28 -1.37 27.22 13.37
N ALA A 29 -0.62 28.32 13.44
CA ALA A 29 0.52 28.56 12.55
C ALA A 29 1.61 27.50 12.72
N GLU A 30 1.87 27.05 13.95
CA GLU A 30 2.77 25.93 14.23
C GLU A 30 2.27 24.63 13.58
N GLY A 31 1.00 24.29 13.76
CA GLY A 31 0.39 23.10 13.15
C GLY A 31 0.43 23.12 11.61
N LEU A 32 0.11 24.27 11.00
CA LEU A 32 0.22 24.46 9.56
C LEU A 32 1.67 24.42 9.07
N GLY A 33 2.61 24.97 9.84
CA GLY A 33 4.04 24.92 9.55
C GLY A 33 4.58 23.49 9.54
N GLN A 34 4.31 22.71 10.59
CA GLN A 34 4.69 21.30 10.66
C GLN A 34 4.04 20.48 9.54
N GLY A 35 2.75 20.72 9.26
CA GLY A 35 2.03 20.09 8.15
C GLY A 35 2.64 20.42 6.79
N GLY A 36 3.01 21.68 6.56
CA GLY A 36 3.67 22.13 5.33
C GLY A 36 5.07 21.52 5.14
N SER A 37 5.87 21.44 6.21
CA SER A 37 7.17 20.77 6.17
C SER A 37 7.04 19.28 5.85
N LEU A 38 6.07 18.58 6.45
CA LEU A 38 5.79 17.19 6.13
C LEU A 38 5.33 17.02 4.69
N PHE A 39 4.47 17.92 4.19
CA PHE A 39 4.01 17.90 2.80
C PHE A 39 5.19 18.00 1.82
N LEU A 40 6.08 18.97 2.03
CA LEU A 40 7.28 19.15 1.20
C LEU A 40 8.24 17.96 1.29
N TYR A 41 8.35 17.32 2.46
CA TYR A 41 9.16 16.13 2.64
C TYR A 41 8.60 14.91 1.88
N VAL A 42 7.28 14.75 1.82
CA VAL A 42 6.62 13.61 1.17
C VAL A 42 6.45 13.84 -0.34
N LEU A 43 6.34 15.09 -0.79
CA LEU A 43 6.07 15.46 -2.19
C LEU A 43 7.01 14.80 -3.23
N PRO A 44 8.34 14.73 -3.04
CA PRO A 44 9.23 14.04 -3.97
C PRO A 44 8.89 12.55 -4.14
N ASN A 45 8.55 11.87 -3.03
CA ASN A 45 8.18 10.46 -3.06
C ASN A 45 6.86 10.24 -3.82
N LEU A 46 5.90 11.17 -3.69
CA LEU A 46 4.65 11.13 -4.48
C LEU A 46 4.93 11.29 -5.98
N LEU A 47 5.74 12.28 -6.35
CA LEU A 47 6.10 12.53 -7.75
C LEU A 47 6.78 11.33 -8.38
N LEU A 48 7.77 10.74 -7.70
CA LEU A 48 8.47 9.55 -8.18
C LEU A 48 7.53 8.33 -8.22
N GLY A 49 6.71 8.11 -7.19
CA GLY A 49 5.76 7.01 -7.12
C GLY A 49 4.71 7.05 -8.23
N PHE A 50 4.10 8.22 -8.48
CA PHE A 50 3.12 8.39 -9.55
C PHE A 50 3.74 8.31 -10.94
N THR A 51 4.95 8.85 -11.12
CA THR A 51 5.67 8.74 -12.40
C THR A 51 5.99 7.28 -12.71
N LEU A 52 6.51 6.53 -11.73
CA LEU A 52 6.76 5.10 -11.86
C LEU A 52 5.48 4.36 -12.24
N ALA A 53 4.35 4.65 -11.59
CA ALA A 53 3.08 4.03 -11.90
C ALA A 53 2.62 4.30 -13.33
N GLY A 54 2.75 5.56 -13.79
CA GLY A 54 2.42 5.94 -15.16
C GLY A 54 3.29 5.22 -16.18
N LEU A 55 4.60 5.13 -15.92
CA LEU A 55 5.53 4.37 -16.78
C LEU A 55 5.20 2.88 -16.80
N LEU A 56 4.90 2.28 -15.64
CA LEU A 56 4.47 0.89 -15.57
C LEU A 56 3.16 0.65 -16.34
N GLN A 57 2.21 1.58 -16.30
CA GLN A 57 0.99 1.46 -17.13
C GLN A 57 1.29 1.44 -18.63
N VAL A 58 2.30 2.17 -19.09
CA VAL A 58 2.68 2.18 -20.52
C VAL A 58 3.53 0.97 -20.89
N LEU A 59 4.48 0.59 -20.02
CA LEU A 59 5.48 -0.44 -20.30
C LEU A 59 5.02 -1.86 -20.02
N LEU A 60 4.03 -2.06 -19.14
CA LEU A 60 3.52 -3.40 -18.82
C LEU A 60 2.54 -3.88 -19.89
N PRO A 61 2.87 -5.00 -20.59
CA PRO A 61 1.95 -5.61 -21.54
C PRO A 61 0.74 -6.16 -20.78
N SER A 62 -0.47 -5.75 -21.18
CA SER A 62 -1.72 -6.19 -20.57
C SER A 62 -1.85 -7.72 -20.62
N GLU A 63 -1.35 -8.33 -21.70
CA GLU A 63 -1.39 -9.78 -21.93
C GLU A 63 -0.56 -10.54 -20.88
N VAL A 64 0.58 -9.99 -20.48
CA VAL A 64 1.46 -10.59 -19.47
C VAL A 64 0.81 -10.47 -18.10
N ILE A 65 0.28 -9.30 -17.74
CA ILE A 65 -0.39 -9.09 -16.46
C ILE A 65 -1.63 -9.97 -16.35
N ALA A 66 -2.49 -10.00 -17.36
CA ALA A 66 -3.68 -10.86 -17.37
C ALA A 66 -3.31 -12.35 -17.29
N LYS A 67 -2.25 -12.78 -17.99
CA LYS A 67 -1.81 -14.18 -17.97
C LYS A 67 -1.26 -14.62 -16.61
N TYR A 68 -0.44 -13.80 -15.96
CA TYR A 68 0.29 -14.20 -14.76
C TYR A 68 -0.35 -13.73 -13.45
N LEU A 69 -1.08 -12.62 -13.48
CA LEU A 69 -1.73 -12.02 -12.31
C LEU A 69 -3.24 -11.85 -12.51
N GLY A 70 -3.82 -12.30 -13.63
CA GLY A 70 -5.26 -12.23 -13.87
C GLY A 70 -6.07 -13.19 -12.99
N GLN A 71 -7.40 -13.11 -13.12
CA GLN A 71 -8.32 -13.93 -12.31
C GLN A 71 -8.09 -15.44 -12.49
N ASP A 72 -7.77 -15.87 -13.72
CA ASP A 72 -7.57 -17.29 -14.08
C ASP A 72 -6.14 -17.79 -13.83
N SER A 73 -5.25 -16.94 -13.29
CA SER A 73 -3.84 -17.31 -13.00
C SER A 73 -3.69 -18.35 -11.88
N GLY A 74 -4.77 -18.60 -11.13
CA GLY A 74 -4.82 -19.59 -10.07
C GLY A 74 -3.75 -19.39 -9.00
N TRP A 75 -3.23 -20.49 -8.46
CA TRP A 75 -2.21 -20.47 -7.41
C TRP A 75 -0.90 -19.79 -7.83
N ARG A 76 -0.55 -19.83 -9.13
CA ARG A 76 0.67 -19.20 -9.66
C ARG A 76 0.60 -17.69 -9.52
N GLY A 77 -0.55 -17.08 -9.84
CA GLY A 77 -0.72 -15.65 -9.67
C GLY A 77 -0.71 -15.20 -8.21
N LEU A 78 -1.25 -16.03 -7.29
CA LEU A 78 -1.16 -15.73 -5.86
C LEU A 78 0.28 -15.71 -5.36
N LEU A 79 1.10 -16.68 -5.78
CA LEU A 79 2.52 -16.72 -5.42
C LEU A 79 3.31 -15.58 -6.05
N LEU A 80 3.05 -15.25 -7.32
CA LEU A 80 3.69 -14.12 -7.99
C LEU A 80 3.30 -12.79 -7.35
N GLY A 81 2.03 -12.60 -7.02
CA GLY A 81 1.53 -11.44 -6.30
C GLY A 81 2.21 -11.31 -4.93
N ALA A 82 2.20 -12.38 -4.13
CA ALA A 82 2.84 -12.40 -2.83
C ALA A 82 4.36 -12.14 -2.91
N GLY A 83 5.06 -12.77 -3.87
CA GLY A 83 6.48 -12.55 -4.10
C GLY A 83 6.78 -11.10 -4.46
N ALA A 84 6.04 -10.53 -5.41
CA ALA A 84 6.17 -9.14 -5.80
C ALA A 84 5.90 -8.17 -4.63
N GLY A 85 4.87 -8.43 -3.82
CA GLY A 85 4.56 -7.61 -2.65
C GLY A 85 5.64 -7.67 -1.57
N CYS A 86 6.23 -8.85 -1.35
CA CYS A 86 7.32 -9.05 -0.40
C CYS A 86 8.57 -8.25 -0.78
N ILE A 87 8.98 -8.29 -2.05
CA ILE A 87 10.24 -7.65 -2.51
C ILE A 87 10.11 -6.17 -2.83
N THR A 88 8.91 -5.68 -3.15
CA THR A 88 8.75 -4.27 -3.54
C THR A 88 8.99 -3.39 -2.32
N PRO A 89 10.00 -2.49 -2.33
CA PRO A 89 10.18 -1.52 -1.27
C PRO A 89 9.25 -0.33 -1.49
N GLY A 90 8.94 0.38 -0.41
CA GLY A 90 8.20 1.64 -0.48
C GLY A 90 7.07 1.73 0.53
N GLY A 91 6.42 2.89 0.51
CA GLY A 91 5.22 3.18 1.29
C GLY A 91 3.96 3.10 0.43
N PRO A 92 2.78 3.37 1.02
CA PRO A 92 1.50 3.38 0.30
C PRO A 92 1.54 4.09 -1.06
N PHE A 93 2.27 5.20 -1.13
CA PHE A 93 2.40 6.04 -2.33
C PHE A 93 3.16 5.40 -3.50
N THR A 94 3.87 4.30 -3.26
CA THR A 94 4.52 3.50 -4.31
C THR A 94 3.65 2.30 -4.68
N HIS A 95 3.11 1.60 -3.68
CA HIS A 95 2.36 0.36 -3.90
C HIS A 95 0.98 0.59 -4.53
N PHE A 96 0.20 1.53 -4.03
CA PHE A 96 -1.17 1.74 -4.55
C PHE A 96 -1.20 2.14 -6.03
N PRO A 97 -0.29 3.02 -6.52
CA PRO A 97 -0.23 3.30 -7.95
C PRO A 97 0.18 2.08 -8.81
N ILE A 98 1.11 1.25 -8.35
CA ILE A 98 1.49 -0.01 -9.03
C ILE A 98 0.29 -0.96 -9.10
N LEU A 99 -0.42 -1.13 -7.98
CA LEU A 99 -1.59 -2.00 -7.92
C LEU A 99 -2.74 -1.49 -8.81
N ALA A 100 -2.96 -0.17 -8.85
CA ALA A 100 -3.92 0.45 -9.75
C ALA A 100 -3.56 0.19 -11.23
N ALA A 101 -2.27 0.27 -11.57
CA ALA A 101 -1.77 -0.07 -12.90
C ALA A 101 -2.00 -1.55 -13.25
N PHE A 102 -1.74 -2.48 -12.32
CA PHE A 102 -1.99 -3.90 -12.56
C PHE A 102 -3.48 -4.20 -12.74
N LEU A 103 -4.34 -3.60 -11.90
CA LEU A 103 -5.80 -3.75 -12.02
C LEU A 103 -6.32 -3.22 -13.36
N SER A 104 -5.86 -2.05 -13.81
CA SER A 104 -6.26 -1.52 -15.13
C SER A 104 -5.77 -2.37 -16.30
N LYS A 105 -4.77 -3.22 -16.08
CA LYS A 105 -4.19 -4.17 -17.04
C LYS A 105 -4.75 -5.59 -16.93
N GLY A 106 -5.81 -5.80 -16.14
CA GLY A 106 -6.50 -7.09 -16.03
C GLY A 106 -5.96 -8.03 -14.95
N ALA A 107 -5.21 -7.52 -13.96
CA ALA A 107 -4.89 -8.31 -12.78
C ALA A 107 -6.15 -8.63 -11.98
N GLY A 108 -6.24 -9.86 -11.47
CA GLY A 108 -7.33 -10.34 -10.65
C GLY A 108 -7.24 -9.84 -9.21
N VAL A 109 -8.38 -9.81 -8.53
CA VAL A 109 -8.48 -9.36 -7.13
C VAL A 109 -7.67 -10.26 -6.19
N GLY A 110 -7.58 -11.56 -6.49
CA GLY A 110 -6.81 -12.50 -5.69
C GLY A 110 -5.30 -12.21 -5.67
N PRO A 111 -4.61 -12.20 -6.82
CA PRO A 111 -3.18 -11.86 -6.90
C PRO A 111 -2.85 -10.47 -6.35
N ILE A 112 -3.72 -9.48 -6.56
CA ILE A 112 -3.55 -8.11 -6.02
C ILE A 112 -3.68 -8.09 -4.49
N SER A 113 -4.62 -8.86 -3.94
CA SER A 113 -4.76 -8.99 -2.49
C SER A 113 -3.60 -9.76 -1.87
N ALA A 114 -3.07 -10.78 -2.56
CA ALA A 114 -1.86 -11.49 -2.14
C ALA A 114 -0.64 -10.55 -2.11
N TYR A 115 -0.50 -9.69 -3.12
CA TYR A 115 0.53 -8.65 -3.14
C TYR A 115 0.41 -7.72 -1.94
N LEU A 116 -0.78 -7.15 -1.71
CA LEU A 116 -0.99 -6.17 -0.66
C LEU A 116 -0.74 -6.77 0.73
N ALA A 117 -1.21 -8.01 0.94
CA ALA A 117 -0.96 -8.75 2.17
C ALA A 117 0.52 -9.08 2.37
N ALA A 118 1.23 -9.49 1.32
CA ALA A 118 2.67 -9.78 1.41
C ALA A 118 3.48 -8.51 1.68
N TRP A 119 3.15 -7.39 1.06
CA TRP A 119 3.79 -6.12 1.40
C TRP A 119 3.56 -5.76 2.88
N ALA A 120 2.32 -5.87 3.36
CA ALA A 120 1.97 -5.55 4.74
C ALA A 120 2.61 -6.48 5.77
N LEU A 121 2.67 -7.79 5.49
CA LEU A 121 3.12 -8.81 6.45
C LEU A 121 4.61 -9.16 6.29
N LEU A 122 5.11 -9.21 5.06
CA LEU A 122 6.42 -9.76 4.71
C LEU A 122 7.38 -8.72 4.14
N GLY A 123 7.02 -7.44 4.02
CA GLY A 123 7.84 -6.42 3.36
C GLY A 123 9.33 -6.57 3.68
N LEU A 124 10.11 -7.06 2.71
CA LEU A 124 11.47 -7.57 2.92
C LEU A 124 12.40 -6.43 3.34
N GLN A 125 12.19 -5.25 2.76
CA GLN A 125 12.82 -4.00 3.19
C GLN A 125 12.60 -3.75 4.68
N ARG A 126 11.36 -3.92 5.17
CA ARG A 126 11.04 -3.70 6.58
C ARG A 126 11.69 -4.75 7.47
N PHE A 127 11.65 -6.00 7.05
CA PHE A 127 12.29 -7.10 7.76
C PHE A 127 13.80 -6.86 7.93
N ILE A 128 14.51 -6.55 6.85
CA ILE A 128 15.98 -6.42 6.87
C ILE A 128 16.43 -5.13 7.56
N VAL A 129 15.81 -3.99 7.23
CA VAL A 129 16.30 -2.68 7.67
C VAL A 129 15.82 -2.31 9.06
N TRP A 130 14.61 -2.74 9.44
CA TRP A 130 13.98 -2.31 10.68
C TRP A 130 13.82 -3.45 11.68
N GLU A 131 13.27 -4.59 11.28
CA GLU A 131 12.94 -5.65 12.24
C GLU A 131 14.19 -6.36 12.76
N LEU A 132 15.14 -6.75 11.90
CA LEU A 132 16.36 -7.42 12.33
C LEU A 132 17.21 -6.56 13.30
N PRO A 133 17.49 -5.27 13.03
CA PRO A 133 18.36 -4.48 13.90
C PRO A 133 17.67 -4.01 15.18
N ILE A 134 16.37 -3.75 15.15
CA ILE A 134 15.65 -3.14 16.28
C ILE A 134 15.04 -4.20 17.20
N LEU A 135 14.45 -5.26 16.63
CA LEU A 135 13.69 -6.27 17.38
C LEU A 135 14.49 -7.55 17.66
N GLY A 136 15.65 -7.69 17.02
CA GLY A 136 16.52 -8.86 17.14
C GLY A 136 16.13 -10.01 16.20
N SER A 137 17.13 -10.83 15.85
CA SER A 137 17.02 -11.89 14.85
C SER A 137 15.98 -12.96 15.19
N HIS A 138 15.94 -13.42 16.45
CA HIS A 138 15.01 -14.47 16.87
C HIS A 138 13.55 -14.05 16.69
N PHE A 139 13.19 -12.86 17.17
CA PHE A 139 11.83 -12.35 17.03
C PHE A 139 11.46 -12.14 15.56
N ALA A 140 12.33 -11.44 14.82
CA ALA A 140 12.07 -11.11 13.43
C ALA A 140 11.89 -12.37 12.57
N MET A 141 12.74 -13.39 12.73
CA MET A 141 12.66 -14.64 11.96
C MET A 141 11.39 -15.43 12.28
N VAL A 142 11.00 -15.54 13.55
CA VAL A 142 9.76 -16.23 13.94
C VAL A 142 8.56 -15.51 13.33
N ARG A 143 8.47 -14.19 13.48
CA ARG A 143 7.37 -13.37 12.92
C ARG A 143 7.31 -13.45 11.40
N PHE A 144 8.45 -13.33 10.72
CA PHE A 144 8.51 -13.40 9.26
C PHE A 144 8.12 -14.78 8.77
N GLY A 145 8.73 -15.83 9.35
CA GLY A 145 8.48 -17.22 9.00
C GLY A 145 7.03 -17.65 9.23
N SER A 146 6.45 -17.28 10.38
CA SER A 146 5.04 -17.56 10.67
C SER A 146 4.09 -16.84 9.71
N SER A 147 4.52 -15.71 9.14
CA SER A 147 3.69 -14.88 8.26
C SER A 147 3.67 -15.34 6.80
N LEU A 148 4.59 -16.23 6.37
CA LEU A 148 4.84 -16.54 4.95
C LEU A 148 3.61 -17.06 4.18
N VAL A 149 2.76 -17.83 4.85
CA VAL A 149 1.61 -18.49 4.22
C VAL A 149 0.40 -17.55 4.04
N PHE A 150 0.28 -16.54 4.89
CA PHE A 150 -0.92 -15.72 4.98
C PHE A 150 -1.22 -14.90 3.72
N PRO A 151 -0.24 -14.30 3.02
CA PRO A 151 -0.54 -13.57 1.79
C PRO A 151 -1.23 -14.41 0.73
N VAL A 152 -0.82 -15.67 0.57
CA VAL A 152 -1.43 -16.59 -0.39
C VAL A 152 -2.87 -16.94 0.03
N ILE A 153 -3.08 -17.20 1.33
CA ILE A 153 -4.40 -17.49 1.88
C ILE A 153 -5.34 -16.29 1.70
N ILE A 154 -4.88 -15.09 2.04
CA ILE A 154 -5.65 -13.84 1.89
C ILE A 154 -5.99 -13.60 0.43
N GLY A 155 -5.03 -13.77 -0.49
CA GLY A 155 -5.28 -13.64 -1.91
C GLY A 155 -6.30 -14.64 -2.44
N TRP A 156 -6.21 -15.90 -2.03
CA TRP A 156 -7.18 -16.94 -2.40
C TRP A 156 -8.59 -16.62 -1.89
N LEU A 157 -8.71 -16.25 -0.61
CA LEU A 157 -9.98 -15.87 0.00
C LEU A 157 -10.59 -14.64 -0.69
N ALA A 158 -9.80 -13.59 -0.89
CA ALA A 158 -10.25 -12.36 -1.54
C ALA A 158 -10.74 -12.63 -2.97
N GLY A 159 -9.99 -13.41 -3.75
CA GLY A 159 -10.39 -13.82 -5.10
C GLY A 159 -11.70 -14.62 -5.11
N THR A 160 -11.86 -15.54 -4.16
CA THR A 160 -13.05 -16.40 -4.04
C THR A 160 -14.28 -15.58 -3.62
N VAL A 161 -14.15 -14.72 -2.62
CA VAL A 161 -15.24 -13.85 -2.15
C VAL A 161 -15.65 -12.88 -3.24
N TYR A 162 -14.68 -12.26 -3.92
CA TYR A 162 -14.97 -11.34 -5.02
C TYR A 162 -15.73 -12.02 -6.16
N TYR A 163 -15.26 -13.21 -6.58
CA TYR A 163 -15.93 -13.97 -7.63
C TYR A 163 -17.36 -14.37 -7.26
N ARG A 164 -17.64 -14.71 -5.99
CA ARG A 164 -18.99 -15.10 -5.55
C ARG A 164 -19.97 -13.93 -5.38
N LEU A 165 -19.48 -12.73 -5.09
CA LEU A 165 -20.33 -11.58 -4.79
C LEU A 165 -20.63 -10.70 -6.01
N PHE A 166 -19.71 -10.68 -6.98
CA PHE A 166 -19.76 -9.72 -8.08
C PHE A 166 -19.82 -10.38 -9.46
N HIS A 167 -19.76 -11.72 -9.55
CA HIS A 167 -20.02 -12.54 -10.74
C HIS A 167 -20.99 -13.66 -10.38
#